data_AF-A0A7J0FRW5-F1
#
_entry.id   AF-A0A7J0FRW5-F1
#
_cell.length_a   1.000
_cell.length_b   1.000
_cell.length_c   1.000
_cell.angle_alpha   90.00
_cell.angle_beta   90.00
_cell.angle_gamma   90.00
#
_symmetry.space_group_name_H-M   'P 1'
#
loop_
_entity.id
_entity.type
_entity.pdbx_description
1 polymer ?
#
loop_
_entity_poly.entity_id
_entity_poly.type
_entity_poly.pdbx_seq_one_letter_code
_entity_poly.pdbx_strand_id
1 'polypeptide(L)'
;MVVNSRLEEKLNNIESENKVLRQQALTLAQNNKLVSGHSKSIVQRTESTKTSVDLHSASMNSRDQSEVEERPQKSLNEKQQEYQDLLIRCIAQHLGFSKGRPVAACIIYKCLRQWGSFEVERTSIFDRIIQTIGHAIETQENNDNLAYWLSNASTLLLLLQRTLKAGGAAGMAPQHRRTSSATLFGRMTMSFRGTPQGVNLSLANGEMSGGVDTLQQVEAKYPALLFKQQLTAYVEKIYGMIRDNLKKEISPLLGLCIQAPRLSRASLLKGTARTLANAAAQEILIAHWQGIVKSLGNALNILKANHVPPFLVRKVFTQIFSFINVQLFNSLLLRRECCSFSNGEYVKAGLAELEHWCYKATDEYAGSAWDELKHIRQAIGFLVIHQKPKKTLDEISHDLCPVLSIQQLYRISTMYWDDKYGTHSLSPDVISNMRVLMTEDSNNAVSSSFFAG
;
A
#
# COMPACT_ATOMS: atom_id res chain seq x y z
N MET A 1 20.30 27.52 12.56
CA MET A 1 21.05 26.44 13.25
C MET A 1 20.38 25.83 14.50
N VAL A 2 19.34 26.42 15.11
CA VAL A 2 18.73 25.93 16.38
C VAL A 2 17.81 24.69 16.24
N VAL A 3 17.38 24.34 15.02
CA VAL A 3 16.45 23.21 14.79
C VAL A 3 17.16 21.85 14.85
N ASN A 4 18.46 21.79 14.53
CA ASN A 4 19.19 20.52 14.45
C ASN A 4 19.54 19.98 15.85
N SER A 5 19.97 20.84 16.78
CA SER A 5 20.28 20.40 18.15
C SER A 5 19.05 19.84 18.88
N ARG A 6 17.86 20.39 18.59
CA ARG A 6 16.58 19.95 19.18
C ARG A 6 16.07 18.63 18.59
N LEU A 7 16.55 18.24 17.41
CA LEU A 7 16.26 16.92 16.81
C LEU A 7 17.26 15.88 17.30
N GLU A 8 18.53 16.22 17.44
CA GLU A 8 19.57 15.37 18.02
C GLU A 8 19.28 15.06 19.49
N GLU A 9 18.85 16.06 20.27
CA GLU A 9 18.44 15.87 21.67
C GLU A 9 17.22 14.93 21.78
N LYS A 10 16.27 15.02 20.84
CA LYS A 10 15.11 14.12 20.76
C LYS A 10 15.48 12.71 20.33
N LEU A 11 16.42 12.54 19.41
CA LEU A 11 16.95 11.24 19.00
C LEU A 11 17.67 10.56 20.15
N ASN A 12 18.53 11.29 20.87
CA ASN A 12 19.24 10.78 22.04
C ASN A 12 18.29 10.40 23.18
N ASN A 13 17.19 11.16 23.36
CA ASN A 13 16.18 10.84 24.35
C ASN A 13 15.35 9.60 23.98
N ILE A 14 15.03 9.41 22.69
CA ILE A 14 14.34 8.21 22.22
C ILE A 14 15.25 6.98 22.29
N GLU A 15 16.55 7.14 22.01
CA GLU A 15 17.53 6.05 22.12
C GLU A 15 17.78 5.64 23.58
N SER A 16 17.82 6.60 24.50
CA SER A 16 17.94 6.30 25.94
C SER A 16 16.69 5.57 26.47
N GLU A 17 15.49 5.99 26.06
CA GLU A 17 14.24 5.34 26.42
C GLU A 17 14.16 3.90 25.84
N ASN A 18 14.64 3.68 24.61
CA ASN A 18 14.76 2.35 24.02
C ASN A 18 15.76 1.45 24.76
N LYS A 19 16.88 2.02 25.23
CA LYS A 19 17.88 1.28 26.04
C LYS A 19 17.29 0.87 27.40
N VAL A 20 16.54 1.75 28.05
CA VAL A 20 15.85 1.44 29.31
C VAL A 20 14.81 0.33 29.12
N LEU A 21 14.00 0.38 28.05
CA LEU A 21 13.02 -0.66 27.74
C LEU A 21 13.67 -2.01 27.45
N ARG A 22 14.81 -2.03 26.75
CA ARG A 22 15.60 -3.27 26.53
C ARG A 22 16.20 -3.80 27.83
N GLN A 23 16.66 -2.92 28.72
CA GLN A 23 17.23 -3.32 30.01
C GLN A 23 16.16 -3.84 30.98
N GLN A 24 14.95 -3.28 30.95
CA GLN A 24 13.77 -3.80 31.64
C GLN A 24 13.36 -5.18 31.10
N ALA A 25 13.39 -5.38 29.78
CA ALA A 25 13.11 -6.68 29.18
C ALA A 25 14.13 -7.76 29.59
N LEU A 26 15.41 -7.41 29.71
CA LEU A 26 16.47 -8.33 30.15
C LEU A 26 16.37 -8.68 31.64
N THR A 27 16.01 -7.72 32.50
CA THR A 27 15.79 -7.96 33.93
C THR A 27 14.55 -8.81 34.20
N LEU A 28 13.46 -8.61 33.43
CA LEU A 28 12.29 -9.48 33.45
C LEU A 28 12.60 -10.91 32.98
N ALA A 29 13.47 -11.06 31.97
CA ALA A 29 13.93 -12.38 31.52
C ALA A 29 14.84 -13.09 32.54
N GLN A 30 15.65 -12.35 33.29
CA GLN A 30 16.49 -12.88 34.37
C GLN A 30 15.67 -13.27 35.62
N ASN A 31 14.64 -12.49 35.98
CA ASN A 31 13.73 -12.84 37.08
C ASN A 31 12.93 -14.12 36.79
N ASN A 32 12.56 -14.38 35.54
CA ASN A 32 11.94 -15.64 35.15
C ASN A 32 12.89 -16.85 35.22
N LYS A 33 14.22 -16.66 35.15
CA LYS A 33 15.20 -17.74 35.38
C LYS A 33 15.41 -18.05 36.86
N LEU A 34 15.21 -17.09 37.77
CA LEU A 34 15.38 -17.28 39.22
C LEU A 34 14.25 -18.08 39.85
N VAL A 35 13.05 -18.07 39.27
CA VAL A 35 11.90 -18.89 39.75
C VAL A 35 12.00 -20.35 39.28
N SER A 36 12.79 -20.65 38.25
CA SER A 36 13.02 -22.02 37.76
C SER A 36 14.14 -22.78 38.52
N GLY A 37 14.76 -22.17 39.53
CA GLY A 37 15.94 -22.71 40.22
C GLY A 37 15.68 -23.64 41.41
N HIS A 38 14.43 -23.85 41.84
CA HIS A 38 14.10 -24.73 42.98
C HIS A 38 13.42 -26.01 42.53
N SER A 39 14.17 -26.87 41.84
CA SER A 39 13.93 -28.31 41.79
C SER A 39 15.22 -28.99 41.33
N LYS A 40 16.13 -29.23 42.28
CA LYS A 40 17.26 -30.16 42.07
C LYS A 40 16.88 -31.50 42.65
N SER A 41 16.77 -32.50 41.76
CA SER A 41 16.73 -33.90 42.12
C SER A 41 18.12 -34.32 42.64
N ILE A 42 18.15 -35.00 43.78
CA ILE A 42 19.33 -35.70 44.27
C ILE A 42 19.31 -37.09 43.64
N VAL A 43 20.37 -37.40 42.90
CA VAL A 43 20.74 -38.75 42.47
C VAL A 43 21.71 -39.28 43.51
N GLN A 44 21.35 -40.37 44.19
CA GLN A 44 22.35 -41.20 44.87
C GLN A 44 22.24 -42.64 44.37
N ARG A 45 23.41 -43.12 44.00
CA ARG A 45 23.79 -44.31 43.26
C ARG A 45 23.84 -45.51 44.21
N THR A 46 23.33 -46.68 43.82
CA THR A 46 23.80 -47.95 44.38
C THR A 46 23.58 -49.09 43.38
N GLU A 47 24.63 -49.90 43.21
CA GLU A 47 24.62 -51.16 42.48
C GLU A 47 23.98 -52.29 43.29
N SER A 48 23.60 -53.32 42.54
CA SER A 48 23.53 -54.75 42.84
C SER A 48 22.36 -55.39 43.62
N THR A 49 21.91 -56.49 42.99
CA THR A 49 21.41 -57.79 43.52
C THR A 49 19.91 -58.04 43.75
N LYS A 50 19.47 -59.17 43.17
CA LYS A 50 18.17 -59.86 43.28
C LYS A 50 17.90 -60.38 44.70
N THR A 51 16.63 -60.40 45.17
CA THR A 51 15.74 -61.57 45.44
C THR A 51 14.59 -61.27 46.44
N SER A 52 13.47 -61.99 46.23
CA SER A 52 12.38 -62.42 47.14
C SER A 52 11.46 -61.38 47.82
N VAL A 53 10.13 -61.34 47.54
CA VAL A 53 8.99 -62.18 48.01
C VAL A 53 8.32 -61.63 49.29
N ASP A 54 7.05 -61.24 49.11
CA ASP A 54 5.86 -61.27 49.99
C ASP A 54 5.58 -60.33 51.21
N LEU A 55 4.32 -59.86 51.15
CA LEU A 55 3.23 -59.87 52.16
C LEU A 55 2.93 -58.67 53.10
N HIS A 56 1.63 -58.33 53.08
CA HIS A 56 0.77 -57.61 54.06
C HIS A 56 0.94 -56.08 54.18
N SER A 57 -0.09 -55.23 54.36
CA SER A 57 -1.56 -55.32 54.35
C SER A 57 -2.13 -53.90 54.53
N ALA A 58 -3.27 -53.61 53.88
CA ALA A 58 -4.34 -52.63 54.21
C ALA A 58 -4.03 -51.29 54.90
N SER A 59 -4.43 -50.16 54.28
CA SER A 59 -5.34 -49.19 54.91
C SER A 59 -5.87 -48.16 53.90
N MET A 60 -7.10 -47.72 54.15
CA MET A 60 -7.99 -46.98 53.26
C MET A 60 -7.72 -45.48 53.18
N ASN A 61 -8.12 -44.92 52.04
CA ASN A 61 -8.75 -43.60 51.83
C ASN A 61 -8.17 -42.36 52.52
N SER A 62 -7.44 -41.53 51.76
CA SER A 62 -7.48 -40.07 51.97
C SER A 62 -6.88 -39.22 50.82
N ARG A 63 -7.07 -39.56 49.52
CA ARG A 63 -6.44 -38.74 48.46
C ARG A 63 -7.18 -38.53 47.13
N ASP A 64 -8.46 -38.88 47.03
CA ASP A 64 -9.20 -38.75 45.74
C ASP A 64 -9.91 -37.41 45.51
N GLN A 65 -9.68 -36.39 46.34
CA GLN A 65 -10.44 -35.13 46.23
C GLN A 65 -9.75 -34.01 45.42
N SER A 66 -8.52 -34.20 44.95
CA SER A 66 -7.77 -33.17 44.21
C SER A 66 -7.59 -33.42 42.70
N GLU A 67 -7.86 -34.63 42.18
CA GLU A 67 -7.72 -34.92 40.74
C GLU A 67 -8.99 -34.65 39.90
N VAL A 68 -10.14 -34.44 40.54
CA VAL A 68 -11.43 -34.34 39.83
C VAL A 68 -11.67 -32.92 39.27
N GLU A 69 -11.03 -31.88 39.81
CA GLU A 69 -11.19 -30.50 39.34
C GLU A 69 -10.30 -30.11 38.14
N GLU A 70 -9.16 -30.78 37.91
CA GLU A 70 -8.28 -30.46 36.76
C GLU A 70 -8.74 -31.09 35.43
N ARG A 71 -9.47 -32.21 35.46
CA ARG A 71 -9.92 -32.92 34.25
C ARG A 71 -10.91 -32.11 33.40
N PRO A 72 -11.92 -31.40 33.96
CA PRO A 72 -12.81 -30.54 33.19
C PRO A 72 -12.08 -29.39 32.51
N GLN A 73 -11.17 -28.71 33.23
CA GLN A 73 -10.42 -27.55 32.73
C GLN A 73 -9.45 -27.93 31.59
N LYS A 74 -8.74 -29.06 31.72
CA LYS A 74 -7.88 -29.61 30.67
C LYS A 74 -8.68 -29.98 29.42
N SER A 75 -9.83 -30.63 29.58
CA SER A 75 -10.71 -30.99 28.45
C SER A 75 -11.29 -29.77 27.72
N LEU A 76 -11.55 -28.66 28.44
CA LEU A 76 -12.02 -27.40 27.85
C LEU A 76 -10.92 -26.71 27.03
N ASN A 77 -9.68 -26.70 27.53
CA ASN A 77 -8.54 -26.14 26.83
C ASN A 77 -8.17 -26.97 25.58
N GLU A 78 -8.24 -28.31 25.66
CA GLU A 78 -8.03 -29.20 24.51
C GLU A 78 -9.09 -28.95 23.42
N LYS A 79 -10.37 -28.86 23.79
CA LYS A 79 -11.44 -28.50 22.84
C LYS A 79 -11.21 -27.12 22.21
N GLN A 80 -10.76 -26.14 23.00
CA GLN A 80 -10.46 -24.81 22.46
C GLN A 80 -9.31 -24.85 21.45
N GLN A 81 -8.29 -25.67 21.68
CA GLN A 81 -7.19 -25.89 20.75
C GLN A 81 -7.67 -26.55 19.45
N GLU A 82 -8.54 -27.56 19.53
CA GLU A 82 -9.14 -28.20 18.35
C GLU A 82 -9.93 -27.20 17.49
N TYR A 83 -10.72 -26.32 18.11
CA TYR A 83 -11.43 -25.26 17.39
C TYR A 83 -10.49 -24.25 16.74
N GLN A 84 -9.36 -23.92 17.37
CA GLN A 84 -8.33 -23.08 16.76
C GLN A 84 -7.69 -23.77 15.55
N ASP A 85 -7.39 -25.07 15.64
CA ASP A 85 -6.84 -25.84 14.52
C ASP A 85 -7.82 -25.97 13.36
N LEU A 86 -9.12 -26.08 13.64
CA LEU A 86 -10.18 -26.05 12.64
C LEU A 86 -10.26 -24.68 11.96
N LEU A 87 -10.18 -23.59 12.74
CA LEU A 87 -10.15 -22.23 12.19
C LEU A 87 -8.98 -22.08 11.22
N ILE A 88 -7.77 -22.46 11.61
CA ILE A 88 -6.57 -22.34 10.75
C ILE A 88 -6.74 -23.14 9.46
N ARG A 89 -7.22 -24.39 9.53
CA ARG A 89 -7.51 -25.21 8.33
C ARG A 89 -8.60 -24.61 7.44
N CYS A 90 -9.59 -23.93 8.03
CA CYS A 90 -10.66 -23.26 7.29
C CYS A 90 -10.14 -22.02 6.56
N ILE A 91 -9.39 -21.15 7.24
CA ILE A 91 -8.90 -19.89 6.64
C ILE A 91 -7.74 -20.09 5.67
N ALA A 92 -7.05 -21.24 5.72
CA ALA A 92 -6.06 -21.63 4.72
C ALA A 92 -6.68 -21.88 3.33
N GLN A 93 -8.00 -22.04 3.25
CA GLN A 93 -8.73 -22.22 2.00
C GLN A 93 -9.24 -20.88 1.44
N HIS A 94 -9.55 -20.86 0.15
CA HIS A 94 -10.19 -19.70 -0.49
C HIS A 94 -11.70 -19.70 -0.22
N LEU A 95 -12.12 -19.04 0.87
CA LEU A 95 -13.52 -19.02 1.32
C LEU A 95 -14.44 -18.07 0.52
N GLY A 96 -13.85 -17.21 -0.32
CA GLY A 96 -14.59 -16.29 -1.18
C GLY A 96 -15.35 -15.21 -0.43
N PHE A 97 -16.48 -14.78 -1.03
CA PHE A 97 -17.24 -13.60 -0.62
C PHE A 97 -18.73 -13.91 -0.51
N SER A 98 -19.40 -13.30 0.47
CA SER A 98 -20.85 -13.35 0.63
C SER A 98 -21.42 -11.95 0.64
N LYS A 99 -22.29 -11.63 -0.33
CA LYS A 99 -22.84 -10.27 -0.54
C LYS A 99 -21.74 -9.19 -0.56
N GLY A 100 -20.62 -9.49 -1.22
CA GLY A 100 -19.44 -8.62 -1.32
C GLY A 100 -18.59 -8.51 -0.05
N ARG A 101 -18.86 -9.31 0.99
CA ARG A 101 -18.08 -9.33 2.23
C ARG A 101 -17.09 -10.49 2.24
N PRO A 102 -15.80 -10.26 2.59
CA PRO A 102 -14.81 -11.33 2.68
C PRO A 102 -15.14 -12.30 3.82
N VAL A 103 -15.36 -13.57 3.48
CA VAL A 103 -15.87 -14.57 4.44
C VAL A 103 -14.80 -14.91 5.49
N ALA A 104 -13.53 -15.07 5.08
CA ALA A 104 -12.46 -15.41 6.01
C ALA A 104 -12.27 -14.32 7.09
N ALA A 105 -12.29 -13.04 6.70
CA ALA A 105 -12.20 -11.92 7.65
C ALA A 105 -13.33 -11.95 8.70
N CYS A 106 -14.57 -12.25 8.27
CA CYS A 106 -15.71 -12.32 9.16
C CYS A 106 -15.61 -13.51 10.13
N ILE A 107 -15.18 -14.68 9.66
CA ILE A 107 -15.00 -15.87 10.49
C ILE A 107 -13.90 -15.63 11.52
N ILE A 108 -12.72 -15.15 11.08
CA ILE A 108 -11.60 -14.82 11.97
C ILE A 108 -12.07 -13.86 13.07
N TYR A 109 -12.72 -12.76 12.69
CA TYR A 109 -13.20 -11.78 13.65
C TYR A 109 -14.20 -12.37 14.66
N LYS A 110 -15.19 -13.14 14.20
CA LYS A 110 -16.20 -13.76 15.06
C LYS A 110 -15.56 -14.75 16.04
N CYS A 111 -14.63 -15.60 15.58
CA CYS A 111 -13.92 -16.55 16.44
C CYS A 111 -13.09 -15.84 17.51
N LEU A 112 -12.28 -14.84 17.12
CA LEU A 112 -11.45 -14.09 18.06
C LEU A 112 -12.27 -13.37 19.12
N ARG A 113 -13.44 -12.82 18.74
CA ARG A 113 -14.37 -12.19 19.68
C ARG A 113 -15.03 -13.21 20.60
N GLN A 114 -15.52 -14.33 20.06
CA GLN A 114 -16.15 -15.39 20.84
C GLN A 114 -15.21 -16.00 21.87
N TRP A 115 -13.92 -16.10 21.56
CA TRP A 115 -12.90 -16.60 22.47
C TRP A 115 -12.30 -15.54 23.40
N GLY A 116 -12.79 -14.30 23.37
CA GLY A 116 -12.25 -13.20 24.18
C GLY A 116 -10.77 -12.91 23.90
N SER A 117 -10.23 -13.31 22.74
CA SER A 117 -8.79 -13.33 22.46
C SER A 117 -8.12 -11.96 22.51
N PHE A 118 -8.90 -10.87 22.45
CA PHE A 118 -8.40 -9.51 22.52
C PHE A 118 -7.99 -9.07 23.94
N GLU A 119 -8.51 -9.73 24.97
CA GLU A 119 -8.35 -9.35 26.39
C GLU A 119 -7.34 -10.23 27.12
N VAL A 120 -6.78 -11.24 26.44
CA VAL A 120 -5.86 -12.23 27.02
C VAL A 120 -4.41 -11.76 26.92
N GLU A 121 -3.63 -11.96 27.99
CA GLU A 121 -2.21 -11.57 28.03
C GLU A 121 -1.30 -12.46 27.16
N ARG A 122 -1.73 -13.70 26.89
CA ARG A 122 -0.99 -14.67 26.08
C ARG A 122 -1.94 -15.46 25.20
N THR A 123 -1.70 -15.45 23.89
CA THR A 123 -2.40 -16.30 22.92
C THR A 123 -1.53 -16.48 21.67
N SER A 124 -1.52 -17.69 21.11
CA SER A 124 -0.79 -18.02 19.88
C SER A 124 -1.64 -17.88 18.62
N ILE A 125 -2.96 -17.71 18.76
CA ILE A 125 -3.87 -17.71 17.61
C ILE A 125 -3.58 -16.59 16.61
N PHE A 126 -3.16 -15.41 17.11
CA PHE A 126 -2.79 -14.29 16.26
C PHE A 126 -1.59 -14.61 15.37
N ASP A 127 -0.53 -15.18 15.94
CA ASP A 127 0.67 -15.57 15.19
C ASP A 127 0.33 -16.64 14.14
N ARG A 128 -0.52 -17.61 14.48
CA ARG A 128 -0.96 -18.66 13.54
C ARG A 128 -1.78 -18.10 12.37
N ILE A 129 -2.67 -17.14 12.63
CA ILE A 129 -3.42 -16.45 11.57
C ILE A 129 -2.45 -15.66 10.67
N ILE A 130 -1.52 -14.92 11.25
CA ILE A 130 -0.51 -14.16 10.50
C ILE A 130 0.36 -15.07 9.65
N GLN A 131 0.81 -16.21 10.18
CA GLN A 131 1.57 -17.22 9.43
C GLN A 131 0.74 -17.78 8.27
N THR A 132 -0.56 -18.02 8.47
CA THR A 132 -1.44 -18.52 7.40
C THR A 132 -1.58 -17.50 6.28
N ILE A 133 -1.80 -16.22 6.61
CA ILE A 133 -1.81 -15.13 5.62
C ILE A 133 -0.45 -15.06 4.92
N GLY A 134 0.64 -15.13 5.69
CA GLY A 134 2.02 -15.14 5.22
C GLY A 134 2.27 -16.18 4.14
N HIS A 135 1.95 -17.43 4.44
CA HIS A 135 2.10 -18.55 3.53
C HIS A 135 1.24 -18.38 2.28
N ALA A 136 0.00 -17.93 2.45
CA ALA A 136 -0.89 -17.74 1.32
C ALA A 136 -0.38 -16.64 0.36
N ILE A 137 0.34 -15.62 0.83
CA ILE A 137 0.89 -14.56 -0.04
C ILE A 137 2.36 -14.78 -0.46
N GLU A 138 2.93 -15.96 -0.22
CA GLU A 138 4.31 -16.30 -0.64
C GLU A 138 4.46 -16.25 -2.16
N THR A 139 3.45 -16.70 -2.91
CA THR A 139 3.42 -16.62 -4.38
C THR A 139 3.08 -15.20 -4.84
N GLN A 140 4.10 -14.33 -4.85
CA GLN A 140 3.95 -12.89 -5.08
C GLN A 140 3.39 -12.50 -6.46
N GLU A 141 3.35 -13.41 -7.45
CA GLU A 141 2.87 -13.11 -8.80
C GLU A 141 1.37 -13.38 -9.00
N ASN A 142 0.71 -14.08 -8.06
CA ASN A 142 -0.71 -14.37 -8.16
C ASN A 142 -1.57 -13.18 -7.66
N ASN A 143 -1.83 -12.24 -8.56
CA ASN A 143 -2.62 -11.03 -8.25
C ASN A 143 -4.05 -11.32 -7.75
N ASP A 144 -4.66 -12.44 -8.16
CA ASP A 144 -6.00 -12.82 -7.71
C ASP A 144 -6.01 -13.17 -6.23
N ASN A 145 -5.09 -14.05 -5.82
CA ASN A 145 -4.92 -14.42 -4.42
C ASN A 145 -4.42 -13.26 -3.55
N LEU A 146 -3.54 -12.39 -4.07
CA LEU A 146 -3.16 -11.15 -3.39
C LEU A 146 -4.38 -10.23 -3.19
N ALA A 147 -5.24 -10.06 -4.19
CA ALA A 147 -6.44 -9.24 -4.07
C ALA A 147 -7.43 -9.82 -3.06
N TYR A 148 -7.63 -11.15 -3.05
CA TYR A 148 -8.42 -11.85 -2.03
C TYR A 148 -7.93 -11.54 -0.61
N TRP A 149 -6.63 -11.66 -0.36
CA TRP A 149 -6.05 -11.38 0.96
C TRP A 149 -6.02 -9.89 1.29
N LEU A 150 -5.88 -9.00 0.31
CA LEU A 150 -6.01 -7.55 0.53
C LEU A 150 -7.40 -7.20 1.06
N SER A 151 -8.45 -7.77 0.47
CA SER A 151 -9.84 -7.57 0.92
C SER A 151 -10.08 -8.14 2.32
N ASN A 152 -9.62 -9.37 2.57
CA ASN A 152 -9.77 -10.00 3.88
C ASN A 152 -9.00 -9.25 4.97
N ALA A 153 -7.72 -8.94 4.74
CA ALA A 153 -6.87 -8.27 5.71
C ALA A 153 -7.35 -6.84 6.01
N SER A 154 -7.73 -6.07 4.99
CA SER A 154 -8.27 -4.72 5.18
C SER A 154 -9.61 -4.70 5.92
N THR A 155 -10.50 -5.65 5.62
CA THR A 155 -11.78 -5.79 6.33
C THR A 155 -11.57 -6.20 7.79
N LEU A 156 -10.69 -7.19 8.03
CA LEU A 156 -10.36 -7.61 9.39
C LEU A 156 -9.73 -6.45 10.18
N LEU A 157 -8.82 -5.70 9.56
CA LEU A 157 -8.21 -4.52 10.19
C LEU A 157 -9.25 -3.47 10.56
N LEU A 158 -10.24 -3.22 9.70
CA LEU A 158 -11.34 -2.30 9.99
C LEU A 158 -12.19 -2.77 11.18
N LEU A 159 -12.51 -4.07 11.25
CA LEU A 159 -13.25 -4.64 12.37
C LEU A 159 -12.47 -4.53 13.68
N LEU A 160 -11.15 -4.78 13.66
CA LEU A 160 -10.27 -4.59 14.82
C LEU A 160 -10.19 -3.12 15.23
N GLN A 161 -10.08 -2.18 14.29
CA GLN A 161 -10.05 -0.75 14.57
C GLN A 161 -11.33 -0.25 15.26
N ARG A 162 -12.49 -0.82 14.91
CA ARG A 162 -13.78 -0.49 15.56
C ARG A 162 -13.96 -1.14 16.93
N THR A 163 -13.30 -2.27 17.17
CA THR A 163 -13.46 -3.05 18.40
C THR A 163 -12.46 -2.66 19.48
N LEU A 164 -11.20 -2.42 19.13
CA LEU A 164 -10.11 -2.20 20.10
C LEU A 164 -10.01 -0.73 20.50
N LYS A 165 -10.14 -0.41 21.79
CA LYS A 165 -9.79 0.93 22.31
C LYS A 165 -8.29 1.15 22.19
N ALA A 166 -7.88 2.31 21.67
CA ALA A 166 -6.52 2.77 21.87
C ALA A 166 -6.36 3.12 23.35
N GLY A 167 -5.61 2.33 24.11
CA GLY A 167 -5.30 2.67 25.48
C GLY A 167 -4.53 3.99 25.54
N GLY A 168 -5.18 5.05 26.03
CA GLY A 168 -4.54 6.34 26.30
C GLY A 168 -5.45 7.57 26.11
N ALA A 169 -5.69 8.28 27.22
CA ALA A 169 -6.23 9.64 27.36
C ALA A 169 -7.77 9.85 27.31
N ALA A 170 -8.48 9.18 28.23
CA ALA A 170 -9.63 9.81 28.86
C ALA A 170 -9.15 10.45 30.19
N GLY A 171 -8.73 11.71 30.12
CA GLY A 171 -8.35 12.48 31.31
C GLY A 171 -7.28 13.54 31.04
N MET A 172 -7.70 14.81 31.09
CA MET A 172 -6.91 16.06 31.07
C MET A 172 -6.44 16.63 29.71
N ALA A 173 -7.03 17.80 29.40
CA ALA A 173 -6.84 18.90 28.42
C ALA A 173 -5.44 19.18 27.79
N PRO A 174 -5.27 20.18 26.88
CA PRO A 174 -6.18 20.86 25.95
C PRO A 174 -5.76 20.70 24.46
N GLN A 175 -6.58 21.22 23.54
CA GLN A 175 -6.33 21.26 22.09
C GLN A 175 -4.97 21.88 21.74
N HIS A 176 -4.01 21.06 21.32
CA HIS A 176 -2.90 21.52 20.48
C HIS A 176 -2.85 20.65 19.23
N ARG A 177 -3.13 21.26 18.07
CA ARG A 177 -2.97 20.67 16.74
C ARG A 177 -1.53 20.15 16.60
N ARG A 178 -1.35 18.83 16.75
CA ARG A 178 -0.13 18.14 16.32
C ARG A 178 -0.38 17.56 14.94
N THR A 179 0.31 18.11 13.95
CA THR A 179 0.47 17.53 12.62
C THR A 179 1.25 16.23 12.72
N SER A 180 0.55 15.09 12.64
CA SER A 180 1.15 13.76 12.62
C SER A 180 1.89 13.50 11.30
N SER A 181 3.10 12.95 11.42
CA SER A 181 3.97 12.56 10.32
C SER A 181 3.31 11.60 9.32
N ALA A 182 3.62 11.80 8.05
CA ALA A 182 2.95 11.21 6.89
C ALA A 182 3.20 9.70 6.70
N THR A 183 2.27 8.86 7.15
CA THR A 183 2.07 7.51 6.62
C THR A 183 0.68 7.41 5.97
N LEU A 184 0.57 6.65 4.88
CA LEU A 184 -0.65 6.52 4.04
C LEU A 184 -1.92 6.19 4.85
N PHE A 185 -1.78 5.47 5.96
CA PHE A 185 -2.88 5.08 6.84
C PHE A 185 -3.14 6.03 8.02
N GLY A 186 -2.20 6.92 8.38
CA GLY A 186 -2.44 7.95 9.40
C GLY A 186 -3.61 8.88 9.02
N ARG A 187 -3.74 9.21 7.73
CA ARG A 187 -4.88 9.99 7.18
C ARG A 187 -6.19 9.21 7.10
N MET A 188 -6.17 7.87 7.03
CA MET A 188 -7.39 7.06 6.94
C MET A 188 -8.21 7.08 8.23
N THR A 189 -7.58 7.36 9.38
CA THR A 189 -8.27 7.47 10.68
C THR A 189 -9.32 8.59 10.72
N MET A 190 -9.19 9.61 9.86
CA MET A 190 -10.17 10.70 9.72
C MET A 190 -11.27 10.35 8.70
N SER A 191 -10.95 9.63 7.63
CA SER A 191 -11.91 9.27 6.57
C SER A 191 -12.88 8.15 6.96
N PHE A 192 -12.56 7.36 8.00
CA PHE A 192 -13.46 6.33 8.56
C PHE A 192 -14.42 6.85 9.63
N ARG A 193 -14.37 8.14 10.00
CA ARG A 193 -15.37 8.78 10.88
C ARG A 193 -16.65 9.19 10.14
N GLY A 194 -16.67 9.17 8.81
CA GLY A 194 -17.88 9.31 8.01
C GLY A 194 -18.39 7.94 7.57
N THR A 195 -19.64 7.62 7.88
CA THR A 195 -20.33 6.45 7.32
C THR A 195 -20.43 6.59 5.80
N PRO A 196 -19.87 5.66 5.00
CA PRO A 196 -20.18 5.61 3.58
C PRO A 196 -21.64 5.17 3.41
N GLN A 197 -22.43 5.93 2.65
CA GLN A 197 -23.72 5.44 2.15
C GLN A 197 -23.43 4.21 1.28
N GLY A 198 -23.82 3.03 1.76
CA GLY A 198 -23.62 1.76 1.05
C GLY A 198 -23.16 0.57 1.92
N VAL A 199 -22.69 0.80 3.15
CA VAL A 199 -22.30 -0.29 4.07
C VAL A 199 -23.28 -0.40 5.23
N ASN A 200 -24.49 -0.91 4.96
CA ASN A 200 -25.44 -1.28 6.00
C ASN A 200 -24.98 -2.62 6.62
N LEU A 201 -24.38 -2.58 7.81
CA LEU A 201 -23.93 -3.76 8.58
C LEU A 201 -25.06 -4.43 9.38
N SER A 202 -26.29 -3.95 9.25
CA SER A 202 -27.52 -4.46 9.85
C SER A 202 -27.94 -5.81 9.26
N LEU A 203 -27.15 -6.86 9.56
CA LEU A 203 -27.59 -8.25 9.49
C LEU A 203 -26.64 -9.20 10.26
N ALA A 204 -26.05 -8.72 11.36
CA ALA A 204 -25.30 -9.60 12.27
C ALA A 204 -26.18 -10.15 13.40
N ASN A 205 -27.25 -9.43 13.77
CA ASN A 205 -28.25 -9.86 14.73
C ASN A 205 -29.61 -9.84 14.05
N GLY A 206 -30.31 -10.98 14.04
CA GLY A 206 -31.68 -11.09 13.56
C GLY A 206 -32.70 -10.50 14.55
N GLU A 207 -32.49 -9.27 14.99
CA GLU A 207 -33.45 -8.55 15.84
C GLU A 207 -33.88 -7.25 15.16
N MET A 208 -35.20 -7.10 15.03
CA MET A 208 -35.84 -5.86 14.62
C MET A 208 -35.55 -4.76 15.64
N SER A 209 -35.47 -3.53 15.11
CA SER A 209 -35.60 -2.24 15.80
C SER A 209 -34.31 -1.43 15.94
N GLY A 210 -34.44 -0.13 15.69
CA GLY A 210 -33.35 0.81 15.49
C GLY A 210 -32.53 1.09 16.75
N GLY A 211 -31.24 1.31 16.53
CA GLY A 211 -30.31 1.75 17.55
C GLY A 211 -28.91 1.84 16.95
N VAL A 212 -28.20 2.93 17.26
CA VAL A 212 -26.79 3.10 16.92
C VAL A 212 -26.00 2.06 17.70
N ASP A 213 -25.74 0.90 17.10
CA ASP A 213 -24.89 -0.15 17.67
C ASP A 213 -23.43 0.34 17.66
N THR A 214 -23.07 1.09 18.69
CA THR A 214 -21.70 1.16 19.19
C THR A 214 -21.25 -0.27 19.49
N LEU A 215 -20.49 -0.89 18.59
CA LEU A 215 -19.72 -2.10 18.90
C LEU A 215 -19.06 -1.88 20.27
N GLN A 216 -19.38 -2.75 21.23
CA GLN A 216 -18.87 -2.69 22.58
C GLN A 216 -17.34 -2.71 22.53
N GLN A 217 -16.74 -1.56 22.78
CA GLN A 217 -15.30 -1.37 22.61
C GLN A 217 -14.54 -2.10 23.72
N VAL A 218 -13.59 -2.94 23.33
CA VAL A 218 -12.81 -3.84 24.18
C VAL A 218 -11.46 -3.23 24.56
N GLU A 219 -11.03 -3.42 25.82
CA GLU A 219 -9.68 -3.06 26.27
C GLU A 219 -8.68 -4.11 25.78
N ALA A 220 -7.98 -3.78 24.70
CA ALA A 220 -7.06 -4.70 24.04
C ALA A 220 -5.76 -4.88 24.83
N LYS A 221 -5.34 -6.14 25.04
CA LYS A 221 -4.01 -6.47 25.55
C LYS A 221 -2.95 -6.42 24.45
N TYR A 222 -1.68 -6.45 24.85
CA TYR A 222 -0.53 -6.35 23.95
C TYR A 222 -0.58 -7.29 22.72
N PRO A 223 -0.92 -8.59 22.84
CA PRO A 223 -0.98 -9.48 21.67
C PRO A 223 -1.96 -9.01 20.59
N ALA A 224 -3.11 -8.45 20.98
CA ALA A 224 -4.11 -7.94 20.06
C ALA A 224 -3.66 -6.66 19.35
N LEU A 225 -2.94 -5.79 20.07
CA LEU A 225 -2.34 -4.58 19.49
C LEU A 225 -1.23 -4.94 18.49
N LEU A 226 -0.39 -5.93 18.83
CA LEU A 226 0.65 -6.44 17.94
C LEU A 226 0.03 -7.07 16.68
N PHE A 227 -1.02 -7.89 16.84
CA PHE A 227 -1.76 -8.48 15.72
C PHE A 227 -2.31 -7.42 14.77
N LYS A 228 -2.91 -6.36 15.30
CA LYS A 228 -3.40 -5.21 14.50
C LYS A 228 -2.26 -4.52 13.74
N GLN A 229 -1.10 -4.34 14.38
CA GLN A 229 0.07 -3.74 13.73
C GLN A 229 0.61 -4.64 12.60
N GLN A 230 0.77 -5.94 12.86
CA GLN A 230 1.19 -6.91 11.85
C GLN A 230 0.21 -6.95 10.68
N LEU A 231 -1.10 -6.99 10.95
CA LEU A 231 -2.11 -6.96 9.90
C LEU A 231 -2.04 -5.68 9.05
N THR A 232 -1.75 -4.54 9.66
CA THR A 232 -1.49 -3.28 8.93
C THR A 232 -0.29 -3.42 8.00
N ALA A 233 0.83 -3.97 8.49
CA ALA A 233 2.00 -4.21 7.66
C ALA A 233 1.73 -5.20 6.51
N TYR A 234 0.88 -6.21 6.73
CA TYR A 234 0.45 -7.14 5.69
C TYR A 234 -0.41 -6.45 4.62
N VAL A 235 -1.36 -5.59 5.01
CA VAL A 235 -2.14 -4.79 4.06
C VAL A 235 -1.21 -3.93 3.19
N GLU A 236 -0.23 -3.25 3.80
CA GLU A 236 0.76 -2.45 3.07
C GLU A 236 1.63 -3.29 2.14
N LYS A 237 2.08 -4.46 2.60
CA LYS A 237 2.88 -5.41 1.82
C LYS A 237 2.13 -5.92 0.61
N ILE A 238 0.90 -6.42 0.78
CA ILE A 238 0.06 -6.95 -0.29
C ILE A 238 -0.29 -5.85 -1.29
N TYR A 239 -0.66 -4.66 -0.80
CA TYR A 239 -0.89 -3.48 -1.64
C TYR A 239 0.35 -3.15 -2.50
N GLY A 240 1.53 -3.16 -1.88
CA GLY A 240 2.81 -2.94 -2.56
C GLY A 240 3.06 -3.97 -3.66
N MET A 241 2.87 -5.26 -3.37
CA MET A 241 3.04 -6.35 -4.33
C MET A 241 2.14 -6.19 -5.56
N ILE A 242 0.84 -5.95 -5.38
CA ILE A 242 -0.10 -5.76 -6.50
C ILE A 242 0.33 -4.57 -7.37
N ARG A 243 0.67 -3.44 -6.73
CA ARG A 243 1.13 -2.25 -7.45
C ARG A 243 2.41 -2.53 -8.23
N ASP A 244 3.38 -3.19 -7.61
CA ASP A 244 4.70 -3.39 -8.20
C ASP A 244 4.66 -4.46 -9.31
N ASN A 245 3.78 -5.46 -9.19
CA ASN A 245 3.45 -6.39 -10.27
C ASN A 245 2.87 -5.67 -11.48
N LEU A 246 1.91 -4.77 -11.27
CA LEU A 246 1.32 -3.99 -12.35
C LEU A 246 2.36 -3.07 -13.00
N LYS A 247 3.24 -2.44 -12.22
CA LYS A 247 4.39 -1.68 -12.77
C LYS A 247 5.29 -2.57 -13.63
N LYS A 248 5.66 -3.76 -13.13
CA LYS A 248 6.49 -4.73 -13.84
C LYS A 248 5.86 -5.14 -15.18
N GLU A 249 4.55 -5.35 -15.20
CA GLU A 249 3.78 -5.71 -16.40
C GLU A 249 3.77 -4.58 -17.44
N ILE A 250 3.49 -3.33 -17.03
CA ILE A 250 3.38 -2.20 -17.97
C ILE A 250 4.73 -1.62 -18.40
N SER A 251 5.79 -1.76 -17.60
CA SER A 251 7.10 -1.15 -17.86
C SER A 251 7.69 -1.43 -19.24
N PRO A 252 7.75 -2.69 -19.74
CA PRO A 252 8.27 -2.97 -21.08
C PRO A 252 7.45 -2.30 -22.18
N LEU A 253 6.11 -2.30 -22.06
CA LEU A 253 5.22 -1.62 -23.01
C LEU A 253 5.40 -0.11 -22.97
N LEU A 254 5.51 0.46 -21.77
CA LEU A 254 5.74 1.88 -21.57
C LEU A 254 7.07 2.32 -22.19
N GLY A 255 8.11 1.49 -22.11
CA GLY A 255 9.39 1.71 -22.79
C GLY A 255 9.25 1.88 -24.30
N LEU A 256 8.34 1.12 -24.93
CA LEU A 256 8.02 1.21 -26.36
C LEU A 256 7.11 2.40 -26.69
N CYS A 257 6.45 2.98 -25.70
CA CYS A 257 5.60 4.16 -25.84
C CYS A 257 6.35 5.50 -25.72
N ILE A 258 7.61 5.49 -25.29
CA ILE A 258 8.43 6.71 -25.11
C ILE A 258 8.67 7.43 -26.44
N GLN A 259 8.90 6.67 -27.50
CA GLN A 259 9.25 7.18 -28.81
C GLN A 259 8.39 6.50 -29.87
N ALA A 260 7.77 7.29 -30.75
CA ALA A 260 7.01 6.80 -31.89
C ALA A 260 7.85 5.82 -32.73
N PRO A 261 7.41 4.58 -32.93
CA PRO A 261 8.03 3.66 -33.89
C PRO A 261 8.29 4.32 -35.25
N ARG A 262 9.57 4.45 -35.60
CA ARG A 262 10.00 4.99 -36.90
C ARG A 262 9.90 3.88 -37.94
N LEU A 263 8.81 3.87 -38.71
CA LEU A 263 8.68 2.98 -39.86
C LEU A 263 9.48 3.54 -41.04
N SER A 264 10.76 3.18 -41.09
CA SER A 264 11.78 3.69 -42.02
C SER A 264 11.51 3.45 -43.53
N ARG A 265 10.36 2.89 -43.94
CA ARG A 265 10.11 2.46 -45.34
C ARG A 265 8.82 2.96 -46.00
N ALA A 266 7.97 3.74 -45.32
CA ALA A 266 6.73 4.24 -45.93
C ALA A 266 6.95 5.32 -47.02
N SER A 267 8.16 5.90 -47.10
CA SER A 267 8.49 6.98 -48.05
C SER A 267 8.46 6.54 -49.53
N LEU A 268 8.59 5.23 -49.81
CA LEU A 268 8.61 4.68 -51.17
C LEU A 268 7.21 4.43 -51.77
N LEU A 269 6.14 4.59 -50.99
CA LEU A 269 4.77 4.30 -51.42
C LEU A 269 4.06 5.60 -51.86
N LYS A 270 3.39 5.55 -53.03
CA LYS A 270 2.52 6.63 -53.56
C LYS A 270 1.06 6.17 -53.60
N GLY A 271 0.14 7.13 -53.49
CA GLY A 271 -1.32 6.88 -53.62
C GLY A 271 -1.95 6.16 -52.42
N THR A 272 -3.06 5.45 -52.65
CA THR A 272 -3.85 4.71 -51.65
C THR A 272 -3.05 3.71 -50.82
N ALA A 273 -1.98 3.12 -51.40
CA ALA A 273 -1.07 2.22 -50.69
C ALA A 273 -0.30 2.91 -49.54
N ARG A 274 0.00 4.21 -49.68
CA ARG A 274 0.62 5.02 -48.62
C ARG A 274 -0.36 5.29 -47.48
N THR A 275 -1.62 5.57 -47.82
CA THR A 275 -2.67 5.82 -46.82
C THR A 275 -2.98 4.56 -46.01
N LEU A 276 -3.08 3.41 -46.68
CA LEU A 276 -3.29 2.12 -46.03
C LEU A 276 -2.09 1.71 -45.15
N ALA A 277 -0.87 1.90 -45.65
CA ALA A 277 0.35 1.65 -44.88
C ALA A 277 0.49 2.60 -43.67
N ASN A 278 0.05 3.86 -43.80
CA ASN A 278 0.02 4.81 -42.69
C ASN A 278 -1.07 4.49 -41.66
N ALA A 279 -2.22 3.98 -42.08
CA ALA A 279 -3.27 3.51 -41.18
C ALA A 279 -2.82 2.25 -40.41
N ALA A 280 -2.24 1.28 -41.10
CA ALA A 280 -1.68 0.08 -40.48
C ALA A 280 -0.49 0.42 -39.56
N ALA A 281 0.33 1.41 -39.94
CA ALA A 281 1.37 1.98 -39.09
C ALA A 281 0.78 2.58 -37.81
N GLN A 282 -0.28 3.37 -37.92
CA GLN A 282 -0.98 3.97 -36.77
C GLN A 282 -1.60 2.91 -35.85
N GLU A 283 -2.15 1.81 -36.38
CA GLU A 283 -2.63 0.70 -35.56
C GLU A 283 -1.49 0.04 -34.76
N ILE A 284 -0.33 -0.20 -35.38
CA ILE A 284 0.85 -0.75 -34.69
C ILE A 284 1.37 0.23 -33.62
N LEU A 285 1.38 1.53 -33.93
CA LEU A 285 1.78 2.59 -33.00
C LEU A 285 0.89 2.54 -31.74
N ILE A 286 -0.42 2.43 -31.90
CA ILE A 286 -1.37 2.44 -30.78
C ILE A 286 -1.39 1.10 -30.00
N ALA A 287 -0.94 -0.01 -30.61
CA ALA A 287 -0.97 -1.33 -29.99
C ALA A 287 -0.24 -1.41 -28.63
N HIS A 288 0.89 -0.71 -28.46
CA HIS A 288 1.61 -0.69 -27.19
C HIS A 288 0.80 0.02 -26.08
N TRP A 289 0.16 1.14 -26.42
CA TRP A 289 -0.75 1.85 -25.51
C TRP A 289 -1.97 1.00 -25.15
N GLN A 290 -2.56 0.31 -26.12
CA GLN A 290 -3.66 -0.62 -25.88
C GLN A 290 -3.25 -1.79 -24.98
N GLY A 291 -2.00 -2.26 -25.10
CA GLY A 291 -1.43 -3.24 -24.17
C GLY A 291 -1.43 -2.73 -22.73
N ILE A 292 -0.98 -1.48 -22.51
CA ILE A 292 -1.01 -0.85 -21.17
C ILE A 292 -2.45 -0.73 -20.66
N VAL A 293 -3.37 -0.21 -21.49
CA VAL A 293 -4.80 -0.08 -21.14
C VAL A 293 -5.42 -1.44 -20.78
N LYS A 294 -5.07 -2.49 -21.52
CA LYS A 294 -5.51 -3.87 -21.24
C LYS A 294 -4.98 -4.36 -19.89
N SER A 295 -3.70 -4.15 -19.58
CA SER A 295 -3.13 -4.50 -18.27
C SER A 295 -3.81 -3.76 -17.12
N LEU A 296 -4.07 -2.45 -17.28
CA LEU A 296 -4.84 -1.66 -16.30
C LEU A 296 -6.26 -2.21 -16.11
N GLY A 297 -6.94 -2.54 -17.21
CA GLY A 297 -8.28 -3.15 -17.18
C GLY A 297 -8.31 -4.51 -16.50
N ASN A 298 -7.34 -5.38 -16.79
CA ASN A 298 -7.21 -6.69 -16.17
C ASN A 298 -6.98 -6.58 -14.65
N ALA A 299 -6.06 -5.71 -14.23
CA ALA A 299 -5.81 -5.44 -12.81
C ALA A 299 -7.06 -4.91 -12.10
N LEU A 300 -7.78 -3.98 -12.72
CA LEU A 300 -9.04 -3.47 -12.17
C LEU A 300 -10.09 -4.58 -12.02
N ASN A 301 -10.23 -5.45 -13.02
CA ASN A 301 -11.16 -6.57 -12.98
C ASN A 301 -10.84 -7.55 -11.85
N ILE A 302 -9.56 -7.89 -11.65
CA ILE A 302 -9.12 -8.76 -10.54
C ILE A 302 -9.47 -8.13 -9.19
N LEU A 303 -9.16 -6.84 -9.02
CA LEU A 303 -9.45 -6.11 -7.78
C LEU A 303 -10.96 -6.03 -7.49
N LYS A 304 -11.78 -5.82 -8.53
CA LYS A 304 -13.24 -5.77 -8.41
C LYS A 304 -13.84 -7.15 -8.11
N ALA A 305 -13.39 -8.20 -8.79
CA ALA A 305 -13.83 -9.56 -8.57
C ALA A 305 -13.57 -10.03 -7.13
N ASN A 306 -12.48 -9.54 -6.53
CA ASN A 306 -12.11 -9.79 -5.15
C ASN A 306 -12.65 -8.76 -4.15
N HIS A 307 -13.58 -7.90 -4.55
CA HIS A 307 -14.21 -6.89 -3.69
C HIS A 307 -13.21 -6.03 -2.89
N VAL A 308 -12.06 -5.70 -3.50
CA VAL A 308 -11.08 -4.82 -2.87
C VAL A 308 -11.72 -3.44 -2.66
N PRO A 309 -11.63 -2.86 -1.45
CA PRO A 309 -12.23 -1.55 -1.17
C PRO A 309 -11.85 -0.50 -2.23
N PRO A 310 -12.82 0.20 -2.85
CA PRO A 310 -12.55 1.11 -3.97
C PRO A 310 -11.49 2.18 -3.68
N PHE A 311 -11.38 2.65 -2.43
CA PHE A 311 -10.36 3.62 -2.05
C PHE A 311 -8.93 3.09 -2.17
N LEU A 312 -8.70 1.79 -1.92
CA LEU A 312 -7.40 1.15 -2.13
C LEU A 312 -7.12 1.03 -3.63
N VAL A 313 -8.12 0.61 -4.40
CA VAL A 313 -8.02 0.51 -5.86
C VAL A 313 -7.66 1.85 -6.49
N ARG A 314 -8.33 2.94 -6.10
CA ARG A 314 -7.98 4.31 -6.51
C ARG A 314 -6.52 4.63 -6.24
N LYS A 315 -6.03 4.32 -5.03
CA LYS A 315 -4.63 4.59 -4.66
C LYS A 315 -3.62 3.80 -5.48
N VAL A 316 -3.93 2.54 -5.82
CA VAL A 316 -3.10 1.75 -6.74
C VAL A 316 -2.98 2.50 -8.07
N PHE A 317 -4.10 2.86 -8.70
CA PHE A 317 -4.08 3.50 -10.02
C PHE A 317 -3.50 4.91 -10.00
N THR A 318 -3.72 5.71 -8.94
CA THR A 318 -3.01 6.99 -8.76
C THR A 318 -1.50 6.78 -8.79
N GLN A 319 -0.96 5.79 -8.08
CA GLN A 319 0.48 5.52 -8.07
C GLN A 319 1.00 4.97 -9.40
N ILE A 320 0.18 4.23 -10.15
CA ILE A 320 0.54 3.75 -11.49
C ILE A 320 0.58 4.90 -12.50
N PHE A 321 -0.41 5.79 -12.49
CA PHE A 321 -0.44 6.95 -13.38
C PHE A 321 0.70 7.93 -13.05
N SER A 322 1.01 8.12 -11.76
CA SER A 322 2.19 8.88 -11.33
C SER A 322 3.50 8.27 -11.84
N PHE A 323 3.62 6.93 -11.81
CA PHE A 323 4.75 6.22 -12.40
C PHE A 323 4.84 6.44 -13.93
N ILE A 324 3.72 6.32 -14.66
CA ILE A 324 3.67 6.59 -16.11
C ILE A 324 4.11 8.03 -16.40
N ASN A 325 3.59 9.02 -15.65
CA ASN A 325 3.96 10.42 -15.77
C ASN A 325 5.48 10.59 -15.65
N VAL A 326 6.07 10.07 -14.58
CA VAL A 326 7.51 10.21 -14.30
C VAL A 326 8.35 9.57 -15.41
N GLN A 327 8.00 8.37 -15.87
CA GLN A 327 8.75 7.67 -16.91
C GLN A 327 8.74 8.42 -18.25
N LEU A 328 7.57 8.83 -18.71
CA LEU A 328 7.43 9.55 -19.98
C LEU A 328 8.05 10.95 -19.91
N PHE A 329 7.80 11.67 -18.82
CA PHE A 329 8.28 13.04 -18.65
C PHE A 329 9.81 13.08 -18.50
N ASN A 330 10.41 12.16 -17.74
CA ASN A 330 11.87 12.06 -17.66
C ASN A 330 12.48 11.70 -19.02
N SER A 331 11.82 10.85 -19.81
CA SER A 331 12.28 10.53 -21.16
C SER A 331 12.30 11.77 -22.06
N LEU A 332 11.27 12.62 -22.01
CA LEU A 332 11.28 13.91 -22.71
C LEU A 332 12.43 14.82 -22.25
N LEU A 333 12.67 14.91 -20.94
CA LEU A 333 13.71 15.80 -20.37
C LEU A 333 15.14 15.34 -20.65
N LEU A 334 15.35 14.05 -20.90
CA LEU A 334 16.68 13.45 -21.03
C LEU A 334 17.05 13.10 -22.48
N ARG A 335 16.08 12.97 -23.39
CA ARG A 335 16.29 12.43 -24.74
C ARG A 335 15.76 13.36 -25.81
N ARG A 336 16.67 13.86 -26.66
CA ARG A 336 16.35 14.80 -27.75
C ARG A 336 15.36 14.21 -28.75
N GLU A 337 15.49 12.94 -29.07
CA GLU A 337 14.66 12.21 -30.02
C GLU A 337 13.20 12.05 -29.57
N CYS A 338 12.90 12.30 -28.30
CA CYS A 338 11.54 12.29 -27.77
C CYS A 338 10.86 13.68 -27.91
N CYS A 339 11.63 14.73 -28.15
CA CYS A 339 11.14 16.10 -28.30
C CYS A 339 10.89 16.44 -29.78
N SER A 340 9.96 15.75 -30.46
CA SER A 340 9.54 16.10 -31.82
C SER A 340 8.03 16.29 -31.93
N PHE A 341 7.58 16.94 -33.01
CA PHE A 341 6.14 17.11 -33.26
C PHE A 341 5.45 15.76 -33.45
N SER A 342 6.02 14.88 -34.28
CA SER A 342 5.45 13.55 -34.54
C SER A 342 5.39 12.69 -33.27
N ASN A 343 6.43 12.76 -32.41
CA ASN A 343 6.43 12.05 -31.14
C ASN A 343 5.37 12.64 -30.18
N GLY A 344 5.21 13.97 -30.18
CA GLY A 344 4.16 14.65 -29.45
C GLY A 344 2.77 14.16 -29.84
N GLU A 345 2.47 14.05 -31.14
CA GLU A 345 1.19 13.51 -31.62
C GLU A 345 0.99 12.05 -31.18
N TYR A 346 2.03 11.23 -31.28
CA TYR A 346 1.99 9.83 -30.87
C TYR A 346 1.67 9.66 -29.38
N VAL A 347 2.42 10.34 -28.50
CA VAL A 347 2.18 10.26 -27.05
C VAL A 347 0.84 10.89 -26.70
N LYS A 348 0.41 11.95 -27.40
CA LYS A 348 -0.92 12.55 -27.22
C LYS A 348 -2.06 11.55 -27.47
N ALA A 349 -1.96 10.76 -28.54
CA ALA A 349 -2.93 9.70 -28.82
C ALA A 349 -2.93 8.63 -27.71
N GLY A 350 -1.76 8.22 -27.24
CA GLY A 350 -1.65 7.29 -26.11
C GLY A 350 -2.23 7.81 -24.79
N LEU A 351 -2.01 9.09 -24.49
CA LEU A 351 -2.62 9.74 -23.31
C LEU A 351 -4.15 9.79 -23.41
N ALA A 352 -4.72 9.93 -24.61
CA ALA A 352 -6.17 9.88 -24.81
C ALA A 352 -6.75 8.48 -24.51
N GLU A 353 -6.02 7.40 -24.82
CA GLU A 353 -6.42 6.04 -24.45
C GLU A 353 -6.42 5.84 -22.92
N LEU A 354 -5.45 6.42 -22.21
CA LEU A 354 -5.43 6.41 -20.74
C LEU A 354 -6.57 7.25 -20.14
N GLU A 355 -6.89 8.40 -20.74
CA GLU A 355 -8.03 9.24 -20.34
C GLU A 355 -9.36 8.47 -20.49
N HIS A 356 -9.53 7.79 -21.62
CA HIS A 356 -10.71 6.96 -21.88
C HIS A 356 -10.82 5.79 -20.89
N TRP A 357 -9.70 5.17 -20.54
CA TRP A 357 -9.69 4.15 -19.49
C TRP A 357 -10.15 4.72 -18.15
N CYS A 358 -9.70 5.92 -17.75
CA CYS A 358 -10.17 6.58 -16.54
C CYS A 358 -11.68 6.84 -16.56
N TYR A 359 -12.23 7.28 -17.70
CA TYR A 359 -13.67 7.47 -17.87
C TYR A 359 -14.44 6.16 -17.65
N LYS A 360 -13.99 5.06 -18.26
CA LYS A 360 -14.59 3.72 -18.09
C LYS A 360 -14.47 3.18 -16.67
N ALA A 361 -13.35 3.44 -16.00
CA ALA A 361 -13.13 3.03 -14.62
C ALA A 361 -13.95 3.86 -13.61
N THR A 362 -14.49 5.03 -14.03
CA THR A 362 -15.29 5.97 -13.24
C THR A 362 -14.56 6.56 -12.03
N ASP A 363 -15.14 7.59 -11.40
CA ASP A 363 -14.59 8.20 -10.18
C ASP A 363 -14.44 7.18 -9.03
N GLU A 364 -15.25 6.13 -9.01
CA GLU A 364 -15.19 5.07 -8.00
C GLU A 364 -13.81 4.39 -7.96
N TYR A 365 -13.19 4.10 -9.11
CA TYR A 365 -11.94 3.35 -9.19
C TYR A 365 -10.75 4.14 -9.76
N ALA A 366 -10.99 5.11 -10.65
CA ALA A 366 -9.92 5.97 -11.16
C ALA A 366 -9.62 7.14 -10.21
N GLY A 367 -10.66 7.77 -9.66
CA GLY A 367 -10.53 9.01 -8.88
C GLY A 367 -9.62 10.04 -9.58
N SER A 368 -8.66 10.59 -8.84
CA SER A 368 -7.70 11.59 -9.34
C SER A 368 -6.52 11.00 -10.14
N ALA A 369 -6.58 9.76 -10.62
CA ALA A 369 -5.46 9.16 -11.36
C ALA A 369 -5.07 9.95 -12.62
N TRP A 370 -6.05 10.55 -13.31
CA TRP A 370 -5.80 11.37 -14.50
C TRP A 370 -4.96 12.62 -14.21
N ASP A 371 -5.11 13.21 -13.02
CA ASP A 371 -4.40 14.42 -12.59
C ASP A 371 -2.90 14.16 -12.39
N GLU A 372 -2.51 12.91 -12.13
CA GLU A 372 -1.10 12.51 -11.96
C GLU A 372 -0.31 12.66 -13.26
N LEU A 373 -0.97 12.64 -14.43
CA LEU A 373 -0.35 12.79 -15.75
C LEU A 373 -0.14 14.27 -16.15
N LYS A 374 -0.38 15.23 -15.26
CA LYS A 374 -0.32 16.68 -15.58
C LYS A 374 1.00 17.16 -16.21
N HIS A 375 2.16 16.64 -15.78
CA HIS A 375 3.45 17.09 -16.30
C HIS A 375 3.64 16.63 -17.76
N ILE A 376 3.44 15.33 -18.01
CA ILE A 376 3.55 14.80 -19.38
C ILE A 376 2.48 15.41 -20.29
N ARG A 377 1.24 15.58 -19.81
CA ARG A 377 0.15 16.20 -20.57
C ARG A 377 0.48 17.63 -21.01
N GLN A 378 0.98 18.47 -20.11
CA GLN A 378 1.38 19.84 -20.44
C GLN A 378 2.57 19.86 -21.40
N ALA A 379 3.61 19.04 -21.14
CA ALA A 379 4.77 18.94 -22.02
C ALA A 379 4.39 18.50 -23.45
N ILE A 380 3.58 17.46 -23.58
CA ILE A 380 3.09 16.98 -24.88
C ILE A 380 2.16 18.01 -25.54
N GLY A 381 1.28 18.64 -24.76
CA GLY A 381 0.43 19.74 -25.21
C GLY A 381 1.25 20.86 -25.82
N PHE A 382 2.36 21.24 -25.18
CA PHE A 382 3.32 22.20 -25.69
C PHE A 382 4.00 21.71 -26.98
N LEU A 383 4.49 20.47 -27.03
CA LEU A 383 5.18 19.92 -28.22
C LEU A 383 4.32 19.94 -29.50
N VAL A 384 3.00 19.81 -29.38
CA VAL A 384 2.08 19.78 -30.54
C VAL A 384 1.51 21.14 -30.94
N ILE A 385 1.96 22.25 -30.34
CA ILE A 385 1.55 23.60 -30.75
C ILE A 385 2.16 23.95 -32.10
N HIS A 386 1.38 24.43 -33.07
CA HIS A 386 1.90 24.83 -34.39
C HIS A 386 2.59 26.21 -34.40
N GLN A 387 2.07 27.19 -33.66
CA GLN A 387 2.58 28.57 -33.69
C GLN A 387 3.49 28.89 -32.50
N LYS A 388 4.41 27.97 -32.15
CA LYS A 388 5.37 28.16 -31.04
C LYS A 388 6.17 29.46 -31.10
N PRO A 389 6.66 29.94 -32.27
CA PRO A 389 7.44 31.18 -32.33
C PRO A 389 6.67 32.43 -31.90
N LYS A 390 5.34 32.40 -31.94
CA LYS A 390 4.47 33.52 -31.56
C LYS A 390 4.09 33.51 -30.07
N LYS A 391 4.48 32.46 -29.34
CA LYS A 391 4.14 32.31 -27.92
C LYS A 391 5.10 33.10 -27.06
N THR A 392 4.56 33.91 -26.17
CA THR A 392 5.34 34.65 -25.17
C THR A 392 5.72 33.72 -24.02
N LEU A 393 6.71 34.11 -23.23
CA LEU A 393 7.09 33.34 -22.04
C LEU A 393 5.92 33.21 -21.07
N ASP A 394 5.17 34.30 -20.87
CA ASP A 394 4.02 34.35 -19.95
C ASP A 394 2.90 33.39 -20.36
N GLU A 395 2.51 33.38 -21.64
CA GLU A 395 1.53 32.42 -22.18
C GLU A 395 2.00 30.97 -21.98
N ILE A 396 3.31 30.71 -22.13
CA ILE A 396 3.86 29.36 -21.95
C ILE A 396 3.84 28.95 -20.48
N SER A 397 4.31 29.82 -19.58
CA SER A 397 4.46 29.47 -18.16
C SER A 397 3.16 29.50 -17.39
N HIS A 398 2.20 30.38 -17.72
CA HIS A 398 0.99 30.55 -16.93
C HIS A 398 -0.24 29.90 -17.56
N ASP A 399 -0.38 29.93 -18.89
CA ASP A 399 -1.58 29.39 -19.56
C ASP A 399 -1.39 27.96 -20.05
N LEU A 400 -0.26 27.68 -20.70
CA LEU A 400 -0.03 26.39 -21.36
C LEU A 400 0.57 25.33 -20.43
N CYS A 401 1.55 25.72 -19.61
CA CYS A 401 2.35 24.79 -18.81
C CYS A 401 2.57 25.24 -17.36
N PRO A 402 1.53 25.59 -16.58
CA PRO A 402 1.67 26.10 -15.21
C PRO A 402 2.27 25.12 -14.20
N VAL A 403 2.39 23.84 -14.55
CA VAL A 403 3.00 22.83 -13.67
C VAL A 403 4.49 22.66 -13.97
N LEU A 404 4.97 23.09 -15.13
CA LEU A 404 6.36 22.94 -15.53
C LEU A 404 7.21 24.12 -15.05
N SER A 405 8.33 23.82 -14.42
CA SER A 405 9.33 24.85 -14.07
C SER A 405 9.97 25.45 -15.34
N ILE A 406 10.50 26.67 -15.22
CA ILE A 406 11.26 27.32 -16.30
C ILE A 406 12.42 26.43 -16.79
N GLN A 407 13.10 25.73 -15.88
CA GLN A 407 14.18 24.80 -16.24
C GLN A 407 13.70 23.63 -17.10
N GLN A 408 12.54 23.05 -16.79
CA GLN A 408 11.96 21.97 -17.59
C GLN A 408 11.49 22.48 -18.96
N LEU A 409 10.83 23.63 -18.99
CA LEU A 409 10.41 24.29 -20.23
C LEU A 409 11.59 24.60 -21.13
N TYR A 410 12.67 25.16 -20.58
CA TYR A 410 13.90 25.43 -21.31
C TYR A 410 14.51 24.16 -21.90
N ARG A 411 14.60 23.07 -21.09
CA ARG A 411 15.12 21.78 -21.56
C ARG A 411 14.31 21.22 -22.73
N ILE A 412 12.99 21.17 -22.60
CA ILE A 412 12.11 20.65 -23.66
C ILE A 412 12.22 21.53 -24.92
N SER A 413 12.19 22.85 -24.76
CA SER A 413 12.18 23.80 -25.89
C SER A 413 13.48 23.79 -26.69
N THR A 414 14.62 23.61 -26.02
CA THR A 414 15.94 23.56 -26.66
C THR A 414 16.23 22.21 -27.32
N MET A 415 15.62 21.12 -26.84
CA MET A 415 15.69 19.81 -27.48
C MET A 415 14.68 19.64 -28.62
N TYR A 416 13.62 20.45 -28.64
CA TYR A 416 12.54 20.33 -29.62
C TYR A 416 13.00 20.52 -31.06
N TRP A 417 12.45 19.71 -31.97
CA TRP A 417 12.50 19.96 -33.41
C TRP A 417 11.20 19.51 -34.10
N ASP A 418 10.76 20.26 -35.12
CA ASP A 418 9.61 19.86 -35.93
C ASP A 418 10.06 19.01 -37.12
N ASP A 419 9.69 17.73 -37.07
CA ASP A 419 10.03 16.71 -38.05
C ASP A 419 8.96 16.48 -39.12
N LYS A 420 7.82 17.17 -39.02
CA LYS A 420 6.65 16.95 -39.88
C LYS A 420 6.37 18.17 -40.76
N TYR A 421 6.41 19.37 -40.20
CA TYR A 421 6.07 20.61 -40.91
C TYR A 421 7.24 21.58 -41.05
N GLY A 422 8.38 21.29 -40.41
CA GLY A 422 9.55 22.16 -40.43
C GLY A 422 9.32 23.52 -39.75
N THR A 423 8.34 23.62 -38.85
CA THR A 423 8.12 24.86 -38.08
C THR A 423 9.26 25.13 -37.10
N HIS A 424 9.50 26.40 -36.85
CA HIS A 424 10.51 26.83 -35.88
C HIS A 424 10.03 26.56 -34.44
N SER A 425 11.00 26.34 -33.53
CA SER A 425 10.77 26.27 -32.08
C SER A 425 10.36 27.64 -31.51
N LEU A 426 10.44 27.81 -30.20
CA LEU A 426 10.27 29.13 -29.55
C LEU A 426 11.23 30.17 -30.13
N SER A 427 10.84 31.44 -30.04
CA SER A 427 11.70 32.55 -30.45
C SER A 427 12.99 32.60 -29.61
N PRO A 428 14.13 33.06 -30.19
CA PRO A 428 15.38 33.20 -29.45
C PRO A 428 15.25 34.04 -28.18
N ASP A 429 14.42 35.09 -28.23
CA ASP A 429 14.18 35.99 -27.09
C ASP A 429 13.55 35.25 -25.91
N VAL A 430 12.56 34.39 -26.16
CA VAL A 430 11.91 33.59 -25.11
C VAL A 430 12.91 32.60 -24.49
N ILE A 431 13.73 31.95 -25.32
CA ILE A 431 14.77 31.03 -24.84
C ILE A 431 15.83 31.78 -24.02
N SER A 432 16.20 32.99 -24.41
CA SER A 432 17.12 33.85 -23.67
C SER A 432 16.54 34.27 -22.31
N ASN A 433 15.28 34.72 -22.29
CA ASN A 433 14.58 35.08 -21.06
C ASN A 433 14.49 33.91 -20.07
N MET A 434 14.18 32.71 -20.56
CA MET A 434 14.20 31.50 -19.74
C MET A 434 15.59 31.25 -19.12
N ARG A 435 16.67 31.47 -19.88
CA ARG A 435 18.05 31.30 -19.37
C ARG A 435 18.38 32.30 -18.25
N VAL A 436 17.99 33.57 -18.41
CA VAL A 436 18.20 34.61 -17.40
C VAL A 436 17.48 34.25 -16.10
N LEU A 437 16.20 33.90 -16.17
CA LEU A 437 15.40 33.51 -15.00
C LEU A 437 16.00 32.30 -14.27
N MET A 438 16.52 31.31 -15.01
CA MET A 438 17.19 30.15 -14.40
C MET A 438 18.47 30.53 -13.64
N THR A 439 19.24 31.51 -14.13
CA THR A 439 20.43 32.01 -13.43
C THR A 439 20.09 32.87 -12.22
N GLU A 440 19.00 33.65 -12.28
CA GLU A 440 18.52 34.46 -11.17
C GLU A 440 17.97 33.59 -10.02
N ASP A 441 17.20 32.56 -10.33
CA ASP A 441 16.72 31.59 -9.33
C ASP A 441 17.88 30.82 -8.65
N SER A 442 18.93 30.49 -9.42
CA SER A 442 20.12 29.84 -8.87
C SER A 442 20.92 30.77 -7.95
N ASN A 443 21.04 32.05 -8.31
CA ASN A 443 21.72 33.06 -7.50
C ASN A 443 20.90 33.44 -6.25
N ASN A 444 19.57 33.40 -6.31
CA ASN A 444 18.69 33.60 -5.17
C ASN A 444 18.72 32.42 -4.18
N ALA A 445 18.88 31.18 -4.67
CA ALA A 445 19.09 30.01 -3.81
C ALA A 445 20.45 30.05 -3.09
N VAL A 446 21.51 30.55 -3.73
CA VAL A 446 22.84 30.70 -3.13
C VAL A 446 22.90 31.90 -2.17
N SER A 447 22.26 33.02 -2.49
CA SER A 447 22.24 34.21 -1.61
C SER A 447 21.34 34.04 -0.39
N SER A 448 20.24 33.29 -0.48
CA SER A 448 19.44 32.89 0.71
C SER A 448 20.16 31.90 1.64
N SER A 449 21.22 31.24 1.15
CA SER A 449 22.09 30.38 1.95
C SER A 449 23.13 31.17 2.75
N PHE A 450 23.37 32.44 2.43
CA PHE A 450 24.37 33.29 3.08
C PHE A 450 23.83 34.16 4.24
N PHE A 451 22.51 34.20 4.47
CA PHE A 451 21.88 34.99 5.55
C PHE A 451 21.40 34.16 6.76
N ALA A 452 21.91 32.94 6.93
CA ALA A 452 21.74 32.18 8.16
C ALA A 452 23.11 31.79 8.75
N GLY A 453 23.91 32.80 9.09
CA GLY A 453 25.02 32.69 10.04
C GLY A 453 24.57 33.19 11.40
#